data_AF-M8AZ16-F1
#
_entry.id   AF-M8AZ16-F1
#
_cell.length_a   1.000
_cell.length_b   1.000
_cell.length_c   1.000
_cell.angle_alpha   90.00
_cell.angle_beta   90.00
_cell.angle_gamma   90.00
#
_symmetry.space_group_name_H-M   'P 1'
#
loop_
_entity.id
_entity.type
_entity.pdbx_description
1 polymer ?
#
loop_
_entity_poly.entity_id
_entity_poly.type
_entity_poly.pdbx_seq_one_letter_code
_entity_poly.pdbx_strand_id
1 'polypeptide(L)'
;MGSHPLPIFVGGAAVAEIEGRLAGVPVYALANSAQEFMLVSKTHGGGDVGGSARRPPALGMLCFRREDADMLLAQMDDDMRAGSTVVPVALNKVIQLKSDGVAFRFLPDPSQVANAIKLMQDGGEFMNEGFPGVPVFQV
;
A
#
# COMPACT_ATOMS: atom_id res chain seq x y z
N MET A 1 14.87 1.50 38.37
CA MET A 1 13.86 2.21 37.57
C MET A 1 13.70 1.49 36.25
N GLY A 2 12.53 0.88 36.00
CA GLY A 2 12.25 0.16 34.76
C GLY A 2 11.76 1.12 33.67
N SER A 3 12.42 1.11 32.53
CA SER A 3 11.99 1.84 31.33
C SER A 3 10.98 0.97 30.60
N HIS A 4 9.69 1.24 30.79
CA HIS A 4 8.64 0.63 29.97
C HIS A 4 8.55 1.37 28.63
N PRO A 5 8.43 0.65 27.50
CA PRO A 5 8.18 1.30 26.21
C PRO A 5 6.77 1.89 26.23
N LEU A 6 6.67 3.22 26.08
CA LEU A 6 5.38 3.87 25.89
C LEU A 6 4.94 3.67 24.43
N PRO A 7 3.68 3.29 24.17
CA PRO A 7 3.16 3.33 22.81
C PRO A 7 3.24 4.78 22.31
N ILE A 8 3.81 4.98 21.11
CA ILE A 8 3.77 6.28 20.44
C ILE A 8 2.31 6.52 20.03
N PHE A 9 1.53 7.12 20.92
CA PHE A 9 0.38 7.89 20.51
C PHE A 9 0.94 9.16 19.86
N VAL A 10 0.78 9.27 18.54
CA VAL A 10 0.78 10.60 17.90
C VAL A 10 -0.36 11.34 18.59
N GLY A 11 -0.01 12.20 19.55
CA GLY A 11 -0.97 13.02 20.29
C GLY A 11 -1.93 13.67 19.30
N GLY A 12 -3.23 13.68 19.65
CA GLY A 12 -4.35 13.97 18.77
C GLY A 12 -4.14 15.13 17.79
N ALA A 13 -3.49 14.83 16.67
CA ALA A 13 -3.38 15.73 15.54
C ALA A 13 -4.76 15.75 14.88
N ALA A 14 -5.25 16.95 14.57
CA ALA A 14 -6.47 17.06 13.77
C ALA A 14 -6.27 16.28 12.47
N VAL A 15 -7.30 15.61 11.98
CA VAL A 15 -7.24 14.82 10.72
C VAL A 15 -6.61 15.64 9.58
N ALA A 16 -6.90 16.95 9.54
CA ALA A 16 -6.31 17.89 8.59
C ALA A 16 -4.78 18.03 8.69
N GLU A 17 -4.20 17.94 9.88
CA GLU A 17 -2.75 17.98 10.09
C GLU A 17 -2.09 16.68 9.61
N ILE A 18 -2.73 15.54 9.86
CA ILE A 18 -2.30 14.23 9.34
C ILE A 18 -2.37 14.24 7.80
N GLU A 19 -3.49 14.68 7.22
CA GLU A 19 -3.66 14.81 5.78
C GLU A 19 -2.63 15.78 5.17
N GLY A 20 -2.31 16.89 5.85
CA GLY A 20 -1.31 17.84 5.41
C GLY A 20 0.09 17.23 5.33
N ARG A 21 0.47 16.41 6.32
CA ARG A 21 1.76 15.71 6.33
C ARG A 21 1.82 14.61 5.25
N LEU A 22 0.70 13.95 4.97
CA LEU A 22 0.60 12.91 3.96
C LEU A 22 0.48 13.45 2.53
N ALA A 23 0.07 14.72 2.35
CA ALA A 23 -0.01 15.35 1.04
C ALA A 23 1.35 15.45 0.34
N GLY A 24 2.45 15.50 1.11
CA GLY A 24 3.81 15.55 0.58
C GLY A 24 4.40 14.19 0.18
N VAL A 25 3.69 13.08 0.44
CA VAL A 25 4.19 11.73 0.15
C VAL A 25 3.53 11.22 -1.13
N PRO A 26 4.25 11.16 -2.27
CA PRO A 26 3.71 10.57 -3.48
C PRO A 26 3.71 9.04 -3.39
N VAL A 27 2.62 8.44 -3.85
CA VAL A 27 2.53 7.01 -4.19
C VAL A 27 2.12 6.88 -5.65
N TYR A 28 2.54 5.81 -6.31
CA TYR A 28 2.36 5.61 -7.73
C TYR A 28 1.30 4.53 -7.97
N ALA A 29 0.27 4.88 -8.71
CA ALA A 29 -0.79 3.98 -9.09
C ALA A 29 -0.78 3.76 -10.61
N LEU A 30 -1.37 2.66 -11.05
CA LEU A 30 -1.64 2.46 -12.47
C LEU A 30 -3.04 2.97 -12.80
N ALA A 31 -3.13 3.76 -13.86
CA ALA A 31 -4.39 4.30 -14.36
C ALA A 31 -4.60 3.93 -15.82
N ASN A 32 -5.85 3.68 -16.20
CA ASN A 32 -6.23 3.46 -17.59
C ASN A 32 -6.24 4.77 -18.40
N SER A 33 -6.62 4.69 -19.68
CA SER A 33 -6.72 5.86 -20.57
C SER A 33 -7.77 6.89 -20.15
N ALA A 34 -8.74 6.50 -19.33
CA ALA A 34 -9.73 7.39 -18.70
C ALA A 34 -9.26 7.99 -17.37
N GLN A 35 -7.98 7.77 -16.99
CA GLN A 35 -7.39 8.18 -15.72
C GLN A 35 -8.04 7.54 -14.47
N GLU A 36 -8.67 6.38 -14.64
CA GLU A 36 -9.24 5.62 -13.54
C GLU A 36 -8.23 4.59 -13.02
N PHE A 37 -8.21 4.39 -11.70
CA PHE A 37 -7.31 3.41 -11.08
C PHE A 37 -7.62 2.00 -11.55
N MET A 38 -6.58 1.28 -11.96
CA MET A 38 -6.70 -0.13 -12.25
C MET A 38 -6.80 -0.92 -10.95
N LEU A 39 -7.86 -1.74 -10.87
CA LEU A 39 -8.15 -2.58 -9.72
C LEU A 39 -8.00 -4.05 -10.10
N VAL A 40 -7.37 -4.81 -9.22
CA VAL A 40 -7.26 -6.26 -9.34
C VAL A 40 -8.39 -6.88 -8.54
N SER A 41 -9.35 -7.50 -9.22
CA SER A 41 -10.33 -8.36 -8.59
C SER A 41 -9.69 -9.71 -8.29
N LYS A 42 -9.70 -10.13 -7.02
CA LYS A 42 -9.27 -11.49 -6.66
C LYS A 42 -10.27 -12.49 -7.22
N THR A 43 -9.97 -13.10 -8.36
CA THR A 43 -10.67 -14.30 -8.81
C THR A 43 -10.19 -15.44 -7.91
N HIS A 44 -11.07 -15.94 -7.04
CA HIS A 44 -10.78 -17.20 -6.36
C HIS A 44 -10.77 -18.30 -7.43
N GLY A 45 -9.59 -18.72 -7.86
CA GLY A 45 -9.41 -19.97 -8.56
C GLY A 45 -9.78 -21.13 -7.64
N GLY A 46 -10.90 -21.80 -7.94
CA GLY A 46 -11.27 -23.12 -7.43
C GLY A 46 -12.02 -23.15 -6.09
N GLY A 47 -13.29 -23.58 -6.13
CA GLY A 47 -14.03 -24.05 -4.96
C GLY A 47 -15.33 -23.31 -4.70
N ASP A 48 -16.39 -23.74 -5.37
CA ASP A 48 -17.77 -23.53 -4.95
C ASP A 48 -17.95 -24.11 -3.52
N VAL A 49 -18.22 -23.25 -2.55
CA VAL A 49 -18.93 -23.65 -1.32
C VAL A 49 -19.88 -22.51 -0.98
N GLY A 50 -21.16 -22.78 -1.22
CA GLY A 50 -22.28 -21.91 -0.89
C GLY A 50 -22.21 -21.33 0.52
N GLY A 51 -22.48 -20.02 0.60
CA GLY A 51 -22.59 -19.31 1.87
C GLY A 51 -22.27 -17.83 1.70
N SER A 52 -23.27 -17.04 1.28
CA SER A 52 -23.29 -15.57 1.34
C SER A 52 -21.94 -14.90 1.04
N ALA A 53 -21.41 -15.12 -0.17
CA ALA A 53 -20.06 -14.69 -0.53
C ALA A 53 -20.02 -13.18 -0.76
N ARG A 54 -19.69 -12.41 0.28
CA ARG A 54 -19.28 -11.00 0.16
C ARG A 54 -18.15 -10.96 -0.87
N ARG A 55 -18.39 -10.40 -2.06
CA ARG A 55 -17.36 -10.26 -3.10
C ARG A 55 -16.10 -9.64 -2.47
N PRO A 56 -14.90 -10.19 -2.72
CA PRO A 56 -13.68 -9.53 -2.30
C PRO A 56 -13.68 -8.11 -2.86
N PRO A 57 -13.36 -7.08 -2.05
CA PRO A 57 -13.25 -5.72 -2.56
C PRO A 57 -12.20 -5.71 -3.67
N ALA A 58 -12.46 -4.93 -4.71
CA ALA A 58 -11.48 -4.72 -5.77
C ALA A 58 -10.22 -4.07 -5.16
N LEU A 59 -9.04 -4.59 -5.52
CA LEU A 59 -7.77 -4.20 -4.89
C LEU A 59 -6.98 -3.26 -5.80
N GLY A 60 -6.79 -2.02 -5.39
CA GLY A 60 -5.86 -1.09 -6.05
C GLY A 60 -4.43 -1.27 -5.53
N MET A 61 -3.44 -1.25 -6.41
CA MET A 61 -2.03 -1.29 -6.04
C MET A 61 -1.41 0.11 -6.03
N LEU A 62 -0.67 0.44 -4.98
CA LEU A 62 0.02 1.72 -4.80
C LEU A 62 1.48 1.48 -4.44
N CYS A 63 2.40 1.91 -5.30
CA CYS A 63 3.83 1.72 -5.12
C CYS A 63 4.48 2.97 -4.52
N PHE A 64 5.42 2.82 -3.59
CA PHE A 64 6.20 3.97 -3.11
C PHE A 64 7.31 4.40 -4.09
N ARG A 65 7.69 3.50 -5.01
CA ARG A 65 8.64 3.77 -6.09
C ARG A 65 7.95 3.76 -7.44
N ARG A 66 8.33 4.68 -8.31
CA ARG A 66 7.77 4.76 -9.66
C ARG A 66 8.17 3.53 -10.48
N GLU A 67 9.41 3.10 -10.31
CA GLU A 67 10.01 1.97 -11.00
C GLU A 67 9.22 0.68 -10.75
N ASP A 68 8.73 0.49 -9.53
CA ASP A 68 7.89 -0.67 -9.18
C ASP A 68 6.53 -0.62 -9.89
N ALA A 69 5.93 0.56 -10.00
CA ALA A 69 4.70 0.74 -10.75
C ALA A 69 4.93 0.56 -12.27
N ASP A 70 6.04 1.04 -12.81
CA ASP A 70 6.41 0.85 -14.22
C ASP A 70 6.67 -0.64 -14.53
N MET A 71 7.32 -1.38 -13.61
CA MET A 71 7.48 -2.83 -13.74
C MET A 71 6.14 -3.58 -13.69
N LEU A 72 5.20 -3.14 -12.86
CA LEU A 72 3.85 -3.70 -12.85
C LEU A 72 3.12 -3.42 -14.17
N LEU A 73 3.26 -2.21 -14.73
CA LEU A 73 2.70 -1.85 -16.03
C LEU A 73 3.28 -2.71 -17.15
N ALA A 74 4.59 -2.97 -17.11
CA ALA A 74 5.29 -3.77 -18.11
C ALA A 74 4.83 -5.25 -18.12
N GLN A 75 4.40 -5.76 -16.96
CA GLN A 75 3.91 -7.13 -16.79
C GLN A 75 2.44 -7.32 -17.20
N MET A 76 1.72 -6.24 -17.53
CA MET A 76 0.33 -6.34 -17.99
C MET A 76 0.25 -6.87 -19.42
N ASP A 77 -0.86 -7.55 -19.72
CA ASP A 77 -1.22 -7.95 -21.07
C ASP A 77 -1.23 -6.73 -22.00
N ASP A 78 -0.83 -6.91 -23.26
CA ASP A 78 -0.67 -5.81 -24.23
C ASP A 78 -1.93 -4.97 -24.38
N ASP A 79 -3.11 -5.60 -24.33
CA ASP A 79 -4.41 -4.92 -24.41
C ASP A 79 -4.71 -4.05 -23.17
N MET A 80 -4.33 -4.52 -21.97
CA MET A 80 -4.51 -3.77 -20.72
C MET A 80 -3.45 -2.67 -20.55
N ARG A 81 -2.25 -2.91 -21.07
CA ARG A 81 -1.15 -1.94 -21.07
C ARG A 81 -1.39 -0.81 -22.06
N ALA A 82 -2.09 -1.07 -23.17
CA ALA A 82 -2.42 -0.07 -24.17
C ALA A 82 -3.27 1.06 -23.59
N GLY A 83 -2.68 2.25 -23.46
CA GLY A 83 -3.32 3.43 -22.88
C GLY A 83 -3.25 3.51 -21.35
N SER A 84 -2.63 2.53 -20.68
CA SER A 84 -2.40 2.58 -19.24
C SER A 84 -1.10 3.31 -18.92
N THR A 85 -1.10 4.05 -17.81
CA THR A 85 0.02 4.89 -17.38
C THR A 85 0.23 4.84 -15.88
N VAL A 86 1.46 5.12 -15.45
CA VAL A 86 1.79 5.32 -14.03
C VAL A 86 1.55 6.78 -13.66
N VAL A 87 0.66 6.98 -12.69
CA VAL A 87 0.27 8.30 -12.19
C VAL A 87 0.70 8.49 -10.73
N PRO A 88 1.28 9.65 -10.37
CA PRO A 88 1.53 9.98 -8.97
C PRO A 88 0.22 10.40 -8.30
N VAL A 89 0.02 9.90 -7.09
CA VAL A 89 -1.14 10.17 -6.22
C VAL A 89 -0.60 10.60 -4.86
N ALA A 90 -1.12 11.70 -4.33
CA ALA A 90 -0.76 12.10 -2.97
C ALA A 90 -1.39 11.14 -1.96
N LEU A 91 -0.61 10.67 -0.99
CA LEU A 91 -1.06 9.63 -0.04
C LEU A 91 -2.29 10.05 0.78
N ASN A 92 -2.46 11.35 1.04
CA ASN A 92 -3.67 11.86 1.69
C ASN A 92 -4.95 11.61 0.87
N LYS A 93 -4.88 11.65 -0.46
CA LYS A 93 -6.03 11.37 -1.35
C LYS A 93 -6.46 9.91 -1.31
N VAL A 94 -5.51 8.99 -1.07
CA VAL A 94 -5.78 7.55 -0.97
C VAL A 94 -6.64 7.23 0.26
N ILE A 95 -6.45 7.96 1.37
CA ILE A 95 -7.25 7.79 2.58
C ILE A 95 -8.74 8.05 2.29
N GLN A 96 -9.04 9.02 1.43
CA GLN A 96 -10.40 9.37 1.03
C GLN A 96 -11.04 8.28 0.16
N LEU A 97 -10.26 7.69 -0.77
CA LEU A 97 -10.72 6.66 -1.71
C LEU A 97 -11.05 5.31 -1.06
N LYS A 98 -10.48 5.00 0.11
CA LYS A 98 -10.73 3.72 0.82
C LYS A 98 -12.20 3.55 1.24
N SER A 99 -12.97 4.63 1.29
CA SER A 99 -14.38 4.63 1.68
C SER A 99 -15.33 4.08 0.60
N ASP A 100 -14.89 4.03 -0.66
CA ASP A 100 -15.75 3.71 -1.83
C ASP A 100 -15.82 2.21 -2.17
N GLY A 101 -15.48 1.33 -1.23
CA GLY A 101 -15.52 -0.13 -1.43
C GLY A 101 -14.30 -0.70 -2.18
N VAL A 102 -13.29 0.13 -2.43
CA VAL A 102 -11.98 -0.25 -2.95
C VAL A 102 -10.99 -0.41 -1.81
N ALA A 103 -10.27 -1.52 -1.78
CA ALA A 103 -9.17 -1.71 -0.84
C ALA A 103 -7.85 -1.43 -1.54
N PHE A 104 -6.96 -0.66 -0.92
CA PHE A 104 -5.63 -0.38 -1.48
C PHE A 104 -4.55 -1.18 -0.78
N ARG A 105 -3.63 -1.75 -1.57
CA ARG A 105 -2.42 -2.40 -1.08
C ARG A 105 -1.21 -1.56 -1.43
N PHE A 106 -0.45 -1.20 -0.40
CA PHE A 106 0.83 -0.54 -0.57
C PHE A 106 1.91 -1.56 -0.91
N LEU A 107 2.73 -1.24 -1.92
CA LEU A 107 3.98 -1.90 -2.22
C LEU A 107 5.12 -1.01 -1.70
N PRO A 108 5.68 -1.33 -0.51
CA PRO A 108 6.78 -0.57 0.07
C PRO A 108 8.07 -0.75 -0.74
N ASP A 109 9.00 0.18 -0.58
CA ASP A 109 10.35 0.05 -1.12
C ASP A 109 11.04 -1.21 -0.54
N PRO A 110 11.46 -2.18 -1.37
CA PRO A 110 12.13 -3.40 -0.91
C PRO A 110 13.39 -3.13 -0.08
N SER A 111 14.12 -2.05 -0.36
CA SER A 111 15.31 -1.68 0.42
C SER A 111 14.95 -1.23 1.83
N GLN A 112 13.86 -0.46 1.96
CA GLN A 112 13.33 -0.03 3.26
C GLN A 112 12.82 -1.23 4.06
N VAL A 113 12.15 -2.17 3.41
CA VAL A 113 11.72 -3.44 4.04
C VAL A 113 12.92 -4.26 4.51
N ALA A 114 13.94 -4.43 3.66
CA ALA A 114 15.15 -5.17 4.03
C ALA A 114 15.87 -4.54 5.23
N ASN A 115 16.01 -3.22 5.23
CA ASN A 115 16.61 -2.48 6.32
C ASN A 115 15.81 -2.61 7.61
N ALA A 116 14.47 -2.54 7.53
CA ALA A 116 13.61 -2.67 8.70
C ALA A 116 13.69 -4.08 9.31
N ILE A 117 13.65 -5.13 8.48
CA ILE A 117 13.82 -6.51 8.93
C ILE A 117 15.16 -6.69 9.63
N LYS A 118 16.24 -6.12 9.08
CA LYS A 118 17.56 -6.18 9.71
C LYS A 118 17.58 -5.53 11.08
N LEU A 119 17.02 -4.32 11.24
CA LEU A 119 16.97 -3.65 12.54
C LEU A 119 16.16 -4.46 13.58
N MET A 120 15.08 -5.10 13.16
CA MET A 120 14.26 -5.95 14.05
C MET A 120 15.03 -7.20 14.49
N GLN A 121 15.76 -7.84 13.57
CA GLN A 121 16.63 -8.97 13.87
C GLN A 121 17.75 -8.58 14.85
N ASP A 122 18.41 -7.45 14.60
CA ASP A 122 19.44 -6.90 15.47
C ASP A 122 18.88 -6.56 16.88
N GLY A 123 17.60 -6.19 16.95
CA GLY A 123 16.85 -5.97 18.19
C GLY A 123 16.32 -7.24 18.87
N GLY A 124 16.53 -8.43 18.28
CA GLY A 124 16.09 -9.72 18.84
C GLY A 124 14.65 -10.12 18.53
N GLU A 125 13.97 -9.44 17.60
CA GLU A 125 12.63 -9.83 17.15
C GLU A 125 12.69 -10.88 16.03
N PHE A 126 12.00 -12.01 16.23
CA PHE A 126 11.91 -13.07 15.23
C PHE A 126 10.70 -12.87 14.32
N MET A 127 10.96 -12.63 13.04
CA MET A 127 9.94 -12.50 12.00
C MET A 127 9.85 -13.79 11.18
N ASN A 128 8.72 -14.51 11.28
CA ASN A 128 8.41 -15.65 10.41
C ASN A 128 7.70 -15.24 9.10
N GLU A 129 7.12 -14.03 9.04
CA GLU A 129 6.18 -13.62 7.97
C GLU A 129 6.56 -12.30 7.25
N GLY A 130 7.78 -11.80 7.44
CA GLY A 130 8.26 -10.55 6.84
C GLY A 130 7.81 -9.28 7.59
N PHE A 131 8.09 -8.09 7.04
CA PHE A 131 7.78 -6.83 7.72
C PHE A 131 6.29 -6.45 7.57
N PRO A 132 5.56 -6.22 8.68
CA PRO A 132 4.16 -5.81 8.62
C PRO A 132 4.04 -4.32 8.23
N GLY A 133 3.47 -4.05 7.05
CA GLY A 133 3.13 -2.71 6.61
C GLY A 133 4.25 -1.98 5.86
N VAL A 134 4.22 -0.64 5.90
CA VAL A 134 5.22 0.22 5.24
C VAL A 134 6.20 0.74 6.29
N PRO A 135 7.50 0.39 6.21
CA PRO A 135 8.49 0.84 7.17
C PRO A 135 8.71 2.35 7.09
N VAL A 136 8.86 2.97 8.27
CA VAL A 136 9.23 4.38 8.43
C VAL A 136 10.33 4.45 9.47
N PHE A 137 11.41 5.18 9.17
CA PHE A 137 12.55 5.34 10.07
C PHE A 137 12.51 6.74 10.68
N GLN A 138 12.67 6.80 12.01
CA GLN A 138 12.78 8.05 12.74
C GLN A 138 14.24 8.23 13.17
N VAL A 139 14.74 9.45 13.04
CA VAL A 139 16.06 9.87 13.52
C VAL A 139 15.97 10.49 14.90
#